data_AF-A0AAV5RP63-F1
#
_entry.id   AF-A0AAV5RP63-F1
#
_cell.length_a   1.000
_cell.length_b   1.000
_cell.length_c   1.000
_cell.angle_alpha   90.00
_cell.angle_beta   90.00
_cell.angle_gamma   90.00
#
_symmetry.space_group_name_H-M   'P 1'
#
loop_
_entity.id
_entity.type
_entity.pdbx_description
1 polymer ?
#
loop_
_entity_poly.entity_id
_entity_poly.type
_entity_poly.pdbx_seq_one_letter_code
_entity_poly.pdbx_strand_id
1 'polypeptide(L)'
;MSTQFTRKISSLIPPKIASPSSVSTGKGMGNMTRVINFYQNLPRGKAPAVVPKTFSEKYYQKYIATNSSKPLVHFILFFLTTGYSLDYYFHLRHEH
;
A
#
# COMPACT_ATOMS: atom_id res chain seq x y z
N MET A 1 -24.62 -10.73 57.04
CA MET A 1 -24.81 -9.48 56.30
C MET A 1 -24.40 -9.71 54.85
N SER A 2 -25.29 -10.27 54.01
CA SER A 2 -25.03 -10.42 52.57
C SER A 2 -25.74 -9.29 51.82
N THR A 3 -24.97 -8.33 51.32
CA THR A 3 -25.47 -7.27 50.44
C THR A 3 -25.60 -7.83 49.02
N GLN A 4 -26.81 -8.21 48.64
CA GLN A 4 -27.13 -8.57 47.25
C GLN A 4 -27.09 -7.30 46.39
N PHE A 5 -26.10 -7.16 45.51
CA PHE A 5 -26.08 -6.10 44.50
C PHE A 5 -26.97 -6.53 43.31
N THR A 6 -28.11 -5.87 43.12
CA THR A 6 -28.90 -6.00 41.89
C THR A 6 -28.31 -5.07 40.81
N ARG A 7 -27.75 -5.66 39.74
CA ARG A 7 -27.24 -4.90 38.60
C ARG A 7 -28.42 -4.25 37.86
N LYS A 8 -28.51 -2.92 37.92
CA LYS A 8 -29.47 -2.13 37.13
C LYS A 8 -29.33 -2.47 35.64
N ILE A 9 -30.46 -2.80 35.02
CA ILE A 9 -30.62 -2.99 33.56
C ILE A 9 -30.44 -1.62 32.91
N SER A 10 -29.19 -1.21 32.70
CA SER A 10 -28.89 -0.01 31.94
C SER A 10 -28.90 -0.36 30.46
N SER A 11 -29.90 0.17 29.76
CA SER A 11 -30.13 0.11 28.31
C SER A 11 -30.88 -1.12 27.77
N LEU A 12 -32.17 -1.21 28.12
CA LEU A 12 -33.26 -1.68 27.25
C LEU A 12 -33.48 -0.73 26.05
N ILE A 13 -32.40 -0.09 25.58
CA ILE A 13 -32.37 0.78 24.43
C ILE A 13 -31.47 0.06 23.45
N PRO A 14 -32.01 -0.58 22.40
CA PRO A 14 -31.15 -1.15 21.38
C PRO A 14 -30.28 -0.02 20.81
N PRO A 15 -28.94 -0.17 20.79
CA PRO A 15 -28.09 0.80 20.13
C PRO A 15 -28.52 0.84 18.66
N LYS A 16 -28.80 2.05 18.18
CA LYS A 16 -29.20 2.44 16.82
C LYS A 16 -29.04 1.30 15.81
N ILE A 17 -30.18 0.71 15.41
CA ILE A 17 -30.33 -0.44 14.49
C ILE A 17 -30.02 -0.05 13.02
N ALA A 18 -29.06 0.84 12.86
CA ALA A 18 -28.38 1.16 11.62
C ALA A 18 -26.87 1.00 11.86
N SER A 19 -26.47 -0.07 12.57
CA SER A 19 -25.10 -0.54 12.51
C SER A 19 -24.92 -1.30 11.17
N PRO A 20 -23.75 -1.23 10.52
CA PRO A 20 -23.50 -1.91 9.24
C PRO A 20 -23.84 -3.42 9.27
N SER A 21 -23.85 -4.03 10.46
CA SER A 21 -24.28 -5.41 10.69
C SER A 21 -25.79 -5.63 10.50
N SER A 22 -26.64 -4.64 10.78
CA SER A 22 -28.12 -4.72 10.65
C SER A 22 -28.65 -4.54 9.23
N VAL A 23 -27.83 -3.98 8.32
CA VAL A 23 -28.17 -3.88 6.89
C VAL A 23 -27.98 -5.24 6.19
N SER A 24 -27.15 -6.14 6.76
CA SER A 24 -26.73 -7.43 6.18
C SER A 24 -27.85 -8.42 5.84
N THR A 25 -29.07 -8.27 6.38
CA THR A 25 -30.08 -9.33 6.38
C THR A 25 -31.42 -8.95 5.71
N GLY A 26 -31.51 -7.79 5.05
CA GLY A 26 -32.75 -7.32 4.42
C GLY A 26 -32.73 -7.41 2.88
N LYS A 27 -33.89 -7.70 2.26
CA LYS A 27 -34.11 -7.70 0.78
C LYS A 27 -33.64 -6.40 0.07
N GLY A 28 -33.42 -5.31 0.81
CA GLY A 28 -32.88 -4.04 0.30
C GLY A 28 -31.35 -3.96 0.15
N MET A 29 -30.58 -4.94 0.64
CA MET A 29 -29.11 -4.92 0.58
C MET A 29 -28.59 -4.89 -0.86
N GLY A 30 -29.13 -5.75 -1.75
CA GLY A 30 -28.67 -5.82 -3.15
C GLY A 30 -28.89 -4.50 -3.90
N ASN A 31 -29.94 -3.76 -3.55
CA ASN A 31 -30.22 -2.44 -4.13
C ASN A 31 -29.28 -1.38 -3.56
N MET A 32 -29.02 -1.41 -2.25
CA MET A 32 -28.10 -0.46 -1.60
C MET A 32 -26.64 -0.64 -2.05
N THR A 33 -26.15 -1.88 -2.14
CA THR A 33 -24.80 -2.16 -2.65
C THR A 33 -24.65 -1.72 -4.12
N ARG A 34 -25.70 -1.86 -4.95
CA ARG A 34 -25.68 -1.40 -6.34
C ARG A 34 -25.60 0.12 -6.44
N VAL A 35 -26.33 0.86 -5.59
CA VAL A 35 -26.25 2.32 -5.54
C VAL A 35 -24.88 2.80 -5.08
N ILE A 36 -24.32 2.17 -4.03
CA ILE A 36 -22.96 2.48 -3.54
C ILE A 36 -21.93 2.22 -4.65
N ASN A 37 -21.99 1.04 -5.28
CA ASN A 37 -21.09 0.68 -6.37
C ASN A 37 -21.24 1.61 -7.58
N PHE A 38 -22.46 2.06 -7.90
CA PHE A 38 -22.71 3.01 -8.98
C PHE A 38 -21.98 4.34 -8.74
N TYR A 39 -22.03 4.89 -7.51
CA TYR A 39 -21.33 6.13 -7.19
C TYR A 39 -19.82 5.95 -6.98
N GLN A 40 -19.38 4.78 -6.51
CA GLN A 40 -17.95 4.45 -6.40
C GLN A 40 -17.29 4.30 -7.78
N ASN A 41 -18.00 3.65 -8.71
CA ASN A 41 -17.52 3.34 -10.07
C ASN A 41 -17.98 4.34 -11.11
N LEU A 42 -18.52 5.50 -10.69
CA LEU A 42 -18.83 6.56 -11.63
C LEU A 42 -17.55 6.88 -12.41
N PRO A 43 -17.57 6.95 -13.75
CA PRO A 43 -16.36 7.10 -14.55
C PRO A 43 -15.62 8.36 -14.15
N ARG A 44 -14.64 8.19 -13.26
CA ARG A 44 -13.68 9.23 -12.94
C ARG A 44 -12.80 9.36 -14.16
N GLY A 45 -12.43 10.59 -14.52
CA GLY A 45 -11.40 10.81 -15.53
C GLY A 45 -10.15 9.99 -15.21
N LYS A 46 -9.30 9.75 -16.21
CA LYS A 46 -8.05 9.02 -16.03
C LYS A 46 -7.34 9.53 -14.77
N ALA A 47 -6.96 8.60 -13.88
CA ALA A 47 -6.21 8.96 -12.69
C ALA A 47 -4.98 9.78 -13.11
N PRO A 48 -4.67 10.88 -12.39
CA PRO A 48 -3.52 11.70 -12.74
C PRO A 48 -2.27 10.83 -12.76
N ALA A 49 -1.41 11.04 -13.78
CA ALA A 49 -0.17 10.30 -13.91
C ALA A 49 0.63 10.45 -12.60
N VAL A 50 1.08 9.33 -12.05
CA VAL A 50 1.89 9.33 -10.82
C VAL A 50 3.21 10.02 -11.13
N VAL A 51 3.31 11.31 -10.77
CA VAL A 51 4.54 12.06 -10.93
C VAL A 51 5.52 11.57 -9.85
N PRO A 52 6.66 10.94 -10.24
CA PRO A 52 7.60 10.42 -9.27
C PRO A 52 8.26 11.57 -8.51
N LYS A 53 8.14 11.56 -7.18
CA LYS A 53 8.65 12.62 -6.30
C LYS A 53 10.06 12.31 -5.84
N THR A 54 10.35 11.04 -5.55
CA THR A 54 11.64 10.60 -5.04
C THR A 54 12.58 10.14 -6.15
N PHE A 55 13.88 10.12 -5.88
CA PHE A 55 14.88 9.63 -6.83
C PHE A 55 14.67 8.15 -7.16
N SER A 56 14.34 7.32 -6.16
CA SER A 56 14.04 5.91 -6.35
C SER A 56 12.79 5.69 -7.20
N GLU A 57 11.72 6.48 -7.00
CA GLU A 57 10.53 6.44 -7.85
C GLU A 57 10.84 6.83 -9.30
N LYS A 58 11.68 7.86 -9.52
CA LYS A 58 12.12 8.26 -10.86
C LYS A 58 12.88 7.14 -11.56
N TYR A 59 13.78 6.47 -10.85
CA TYR A 59 14.53 5.34 -11.39
C TYR A 59 13.63 4.15 -11.69
N TYR A 60 12.72 3.81 -10.77
CA TYR A 60 11.75 2.72 -10.93
C TYR A 60 10.87 2.95 -12.15
N GLN A 61 10.27 4.14 -12.28
CA GLN A 61 9.42 4.48 -13.43
C GLN A 61 10.19 4.44 -14.75
N LYS A 62 11.47 4.82 -14.76
CA LYS A 62 12.28 4.88 -15.98
C LYS A 62 12.76 3.52 -16.46
N TYR A 63 13.15 2.62 -15.55
CA TYR A 63 13.84 1.38 -15.91
C TYR A 63 13.12 0.09 -15.51
N ILE A 64 12.38 0.09 -14.40
CA ILE A 64 11.72 -1.12 -13.88
C ILE A 64 10.30 -1.24 -14.43
N ALA A 65 9.50 -0.17 -14.35
CA ALA A 65 8.12 -0.16 -14.86
C ALA A 65 8.05 -0.37 -16.38
N THR A 66 9.11 -0.01 -17.10
CA THR A 66 9.23 -0.17 -18.56
C THR A 66 9.87 -1.50 -18.99
N ASN A 67 10.13 -2.43 -18.06
CA ASN A 67 10.82 -3.71 -18.30
C ASN A 67 12.15 -3.54 -19.06
N SER A 68 12.90 -2.47 -18.76
CA SER A 68 14.19 -2.23 -19.41
C SER A 68 15.26 -3.17 -18.84
N SER A 69 16.19 -3.64 -19.68
CA SER A 69 17.35 -4.44 -19.27
C SER A 69 18.49 -3.61 -18.65
N LYS A 70 18.37 -2.27 -18.67
CA LYS A 70 19.38 -1.34 -18.14
C LYS A 70 19.75 -1.55 -16.66
N PRO A 71 18.82 -1.90 -15.74
CA PRO A 71 19.18 -2.20 -14.35
C PRO A 71 20.24 -3.29 -14.23
N LEU A 72 20.17 -4.33 -15.08
CA LEU A 72 21.19 -5.39 -15.09
C LEU A 72 22.57 -4.83 -15.44
N VAL A 73 22.64 -3.96 -16.45
CA VAL A 73 23.88 -3.29 -16.85
C VAL A 73 24.40 -2.38 -15.72
N HIS A 74 23.51 -1.65 -15.04
CA HIS A 74 23.89 -0.83 -13.88
C HIS A 74 24.49 -1.67 -12.75
N PHE A 75 23.93 -2.85 -12.46
CA PHE A 75 24.49 -3.78 -11.48
C PHE A 75 25.88 -4.28 -11.89
N ILE A 76 26.04 -4.73 -13.13
CA ILE A 76 27.35 -5.21 -13.64
C ILE A 76 28.39 -4.10 -13.54
N LEU A 77 28.04 -2.89 -13.98
CA LEU A 77 28.93 -1.73 -13.92
C LEU A 77 29.31 -1.39 -12.48
N PHE A 78 28.35 -1.43 -11.55
CA PHE A 78 28.61 -1.19 -10.13
C PHE A 78 29.62 -2.18 -9.55
N PHE A 79 29.45 -3.48 -9.83
CA PHE A 79 30.38 -4.50 -9.34
C PHE A 79 31.75 -4.43 -10.00
N LEU A 80 31.83 -4.20 -11.31
CA LEU A 80 33.11 -4.06 -12.00
C LEU A 80 33.92 -2.86 -11.50
N THR A 81 33.28 -1.70 -11.39
CA THR A 81 33.94 -0.48 -10.92
C THR A 81 34.38 -0.61 -9.47
N THR A 82 33.53 -1.19 -8.62
CA THR A 82 33.85 -1.43 -7.21
C THR A 82 34.97 -2.45 -7.06
N GLY A 83 34.89 -3.58 -7.77
CA GLY A 83 35.92 -4.63 -7.77
C GLY A 83 37.29 -4.09 -8.20
N TYR A 84 37.34 -3.36 -9.32
CA TYR A 84 38.58 -2.73 -9.79
C TYR A 84 39.12 -1.69 -8.80
N SER A 85 38.24 -0.89 -8.20
CA SER A 85 38.66 0.12 -7.22
C SER A 85 39.27 -0.52 -5.97
N LEU A 86 38.68 -1.62 -5.49
CA LEU A 86 39.19 -2.39 -4.35
C LEU A 86 40.54 -3.04 -4.70
N ASP A 87 40.63 -3.71 -5.85
CA ASP A 87 41.87 -4.34 -6.30
C ASP A 87 43.01 -3.33 -6.44
N TYR A 88 42.70 -2.16 -7.03
CA TYR A 88 43.64 -1.05 -7.11
C TYR A 88 44.10 -0.56 -5.72
N TYR A 89 43.17 -0.42 -4.78
CA TYR A 89 43.50 0.08 -3.44
C TYR A 89 44.37 -0.89 -2.63
N PHE A 90 44.08 -2.19 -2.70
CA PHE A 90 44.73 -3.21 -1.87
C PHE A 90 45.98 -3.82 -2.50
N HIS A 91 45.95 -4.08 -3.80
CA HIS A 91 47.08 -4.68 -4.52
C HIS A 91 47.85 -3.56 -5.21
N LEU A 92 47.34 -3.01 -6.34
CA LEU A 92 48.13 -2.19 -7.26
C LEU A 92 48.75 -0.92 -6.65
N ARG A 93 48.12 -0.30 -5.65
CA ARG A 93 48.66 0.91 -4.99
C ARG A 93 49.87 0.61 -4.09
N HIS A 94 49.97 -0.62 -3.58
CA HIS A 94 51.01 -1.04 -2.67
C HIS A 94 52.14 -1.82 -3.37
N GLU A 95 52.05 -2.03 -4.68
CA GLU A 95 53.08 -2.71 -5.49
C GLU A 95 54.24 -1.78 -5.91
N HIS A 96 54.45 -0.72 -5.14
CA HIS A 96 55.49 0.29 -5.35
C HIS A 96 56.63 0.16 -4.34
#